data_AF-U1X3A1-F1
#
_entry.id   AF-U1X3A1-F1
#
_cell.length_a   1.000
_cell.length_b   1.000
_cell.length_c   1.000
_cell.angle_alpha   90.00
_cell.angle_beta   90.00
_cell.angle_gamma   90.00
#
_symmetry.space_group_name_H-M   'P 1'
#
loop_
_entity.id
_entity.type
_entity.pdbx_description
1 polymer ?
#
loop_
_entity_poly.entity_id
_entity_poly.type
_entity_poly.pdbx_seq_one_letter_code
_entity_poly.pdbx_strand_id
1 'polypeptide(L)'
;MVRKELLNYYQYGLKEAKIQAMIAPLIGLVIMLLLVVILGYGGMRVSSGALTAGDLVAFIMYLFQIVMPMGQLTFFFTQFQKATGATERIISILEMDKEDNDSEQKVQNVNQSITVDHLSFSYKNGENVLKDISFSVEPGKVTAIVGPSGSGRTTLVIAHRLSTVIDADQILFFEKGKITGSGTHEELIQTHSLYREFATQQLRMREPV
;
A
#
# COMPACT_ATOMS: atom_id res chain seq x y z
N MET A 1 -2.76 4.97 -21.98
CA MET A 1 -2.70 3.98 -20.88
C MET A 1 -3.93 4.09 -19.97
N VAL A 2 -4.14 5.24 -19.32
CA VAL A 2 -5.28 5.52 -18.41
C VAL A 2 -6.67 5.19 -18.97
N ARG A 3 -6.97 5.52 -20.24
CA ARG A 3 -8.26 5.21 -20.87
C ARG A 3 -8.55 3.70 -20.97
N LYS A 4 -7.52 2.87 -21.14
CA LYS A 4 -7.66 1.41 -21.24
C LYS A 4 -7.95 0.79 -19.87
N GLU A 5 -7.35 1.33 -18.82
CA GLU A 5 -7.62 0.93 -17.44
C GLU A 5 -9.03 1.33 -17.00
N LEU A 6 -9.47 2.55 -17.30
CA LEU A 6 -10.84 2.99 -17.03
C LEU A 6 -11.89 2.10 -17.72
N LEU A 7 -11.63 1.69 -18.96
CA LEU A 7 -12.50 0.75 -19.68
C LEU A 7 -12.51 -0.63 -19.02
N ASN A 8 -11.37 -1.11 -18.50
CA ASN A 8 -11.33 -2.36 -17.74
C ASN A 8 -12.17 -2.27 -16.46
N TYR A 9 -12.06 -1.19 -15.67
CA TYR A 9 -12.89 -0.99 -14.48
C TYR A 9 -14.38 -0.93 -14.82
N TYR A 10 -14.74 -0.24 -15.90
CA TYR A 10 -16.11 -0.21 -16.39
C TYR A 10 -16.63 -1.61 -16.78
N GLN A 11 -15.81 -2.42 -17.45
CA GLN A 11 -16.15 -3.81 -17.77
C GLN A 11 -16.33 -4.69 -16.52
N TYR A 12 -15.54 -4.48 -15.47
CA TYR A 12 -15.74 -5.16 -14.19
C TYR A 12 -17.07 -4.76 -13.53
N GLY A 13 -17.41 -3.46 -13.53
CA GLY A 13 -18.70 -2.99 -13.05
C GLY A 13 -19.87 -3.58 -13.84
N LEU A 14 -19.75 -3.71 -15.17
CA LEU A 14 -20.76 -4.37 -16.00
C LEU A 14 -20.89 -5.88 -15.70
N LYS A 15 -19.78 -6.57 -15.39
CA LYS A 15 -19.82 -7.97 -14.97
C LYS A 15 -20.55 -8.13 -13.63
N GLU A 16 -20.26 -7.29 -12.65
CA GLU A 16 -20.95 -7.28 -11.36
C GLU A 16 -22.45 -6.99 -11.54
N ALA A 17 -22.80 -5.98 -12.34
CA ALA A 17 -24.19 -5.63 -12.64
C ALA A 17 -24.93 -6.79 -13.33
N LYS A 18 -24.27 -7.51 -14.25
CA LYS A 18 -24.84 -8.69 -14.91
C LYS A 18 -25.12 -9.82 -13.90
N ILE A 19 -24.20 -10.05 -12.97
CA ILE A 19 -24.38 -11.05 -11.91
C ILE A 19 -25.58 -10.65 -11.02
N GLN A 20 -25.66 -9.40 -10.57
CA GLN A 20 -26.79 -8.91 -9.77
C GLN A 20 -28.13 -9.01 -10.52
N ALA A 21 -28.15 -8.63 -11.81
CA ALA A 21 -29.35 -8.68 -12.63
C ALA A 21 -29.87 -10.11 -12.87
N MET A 22 -29.01 -11.13 -12.81
CA MET A 22 -29.41 -12.53 -12.97
C MET A 22 -30.01 -13.16 -11.70
N ILE A 23 -29.78 -12.60 -10.52
CA ILE A 23 -30.27 -13.16 -9.24
C ILE A 23 -31.80 -13.10 -9.16
N ALA A 24 -32.41 -11.96 -9.50
CA ALA A 24 -33.86 -11.79 -9.37
C ALA A 24 -34.67 -12.75 -10.29
N PRO A 25 -34.34 -12.91 -11.59
CA PRO A 25 -34.99 -13.90 -12.45
C PRO A 25 -34.80 -15.34 -11.96
N LEU A 26 -33.63 -15.69 -11.42
CA LEU A 26 -33.36 -17.04 -10.93
C LEU A 26 -34.25 -17.39 -9.72
N ILE A 27 -34.38 -16.46 -8.77
CA ILE A 27 -35.28 -16.62 -7.63
C ILE A 27 -36.74 -16.74 -8.11
N GLY A 28 -37.15 -15.92 -9.06
CA GLY A 28 -38.48 -15.98 -9.66
C GLY A 28 -38.78 -17.33 -10.31
N LEU A 29 -37.81 -17.91 -11.03
CA LEU A 29 -37.94 -19.23 -11.66
C LEU A 29 -38.12 -20.33 -10.61
N VAL A 30 -37.32 -20.32 -9.54
CA VAL A 30 -37.45 -21.27 -8.43
C VAL A 30 -38.83 -21.19 -7.79
N ILE A 31 -39.36 -19.98 -7.55
CA ILE A 31 -40.70 -19.77 -6.99
C ILE A 31 -41.78 -20.29 -7.94
N MET A 32 -41.66 -20.00 -9.23
CA MET A 32 -42.65 -20.44 -10.22
C MET A 32 -42.70 -21.97 -10.30
N LEU A 33 -41.55 -22.65 -10.26
CA LEU A 33 -41.50 -24.11 -10.18
C LEU A 33 -42.15 -24.65 -8.90
N LEU A 34 -41.85 -24.04 -7.74
CA LEU A 34 -42.46 -24.44 -6.48
C LEU A 34 -43.98 -24.26 -6.49
N LEU A 35 -44.49 -23.17 -7.08
CA LEU A 35 -45.93 -22.94 -7.22
C LEU A 35 -46.59 -23.98 -8.14
N VAL A 36 -45.97 -24.34 -9.27
CA VAL A 36 -46.50 -25.39 -10.14
C VAL A 36 -46.58 -26.72 -9.40
N VAL A 37 -45.54 -27.08 -8.63
CA VAL A 37 -45.53 -28.30 -7.83
C VAL A 37 -46.61 -28.27 -6.74
N ILE A 38 -46.73 -27.17 -6.00
CA ILE A 38 -47.71 -27.01 -4.93
C ILE A 38 -49.13 -27.03 -5.48
N LEU A 39 -49.42 -26.32 -6.58
CA LEU A 39 -50.75 -26.30 -7.19
C LEU A 39 -51.09 -27.64 -7.85
N GLY A 40 -50.14 -28.27 -8.55
CA GLY A 40 -50.37 -29.55 -9.21
C GLY A 40 -50.62 -30.68 -8.21
N TYR A 41 -49.70 -30.86 -7.25
CA TYR A 41 -49.82 -31.91 -6.25
C TYR A 41 -50.87 -31.58 -5.18
N GLY A 42 -50.88 -30.34 -4.70
CA GLY A 42 -51.85 -29.87 -3.72
C GLY A 42 -53.28 -29.88 -4.26
N GLY A 43 -53.48 -29.46 -5.52
CA GLY A 43 -54.78 -29.53 -6.19
C GLY A 43 -55.29 -30.97 -6.32
N MET A 44 -54.42 -31.93 -6.68
CA MET A 44 -54.76 -33.35 -6.69
C MET A 44 -55.19 -33.84 -5.30
N ARG A 45 -54.48 -33.44 -4.25
CA ARG A 45 -54.80 -33.81 -2.87
C ARG A 45 -56.11 -33.19 -2.38
N VAL A 46 -56.40 -31.95 -2.76
CA VAL A 46 -57.68 -31.29 -2.48
C VAL A 46 -58.83 -32.00 -3.21
N SER A 47 -58.65 -32.34 -4.50
CA SER A 47 -59.65 -33.08 -5.28
C SER A 47 -59.93 -34.48 -4.71
N SER A 48 -58.94 -35.12 -4.08
CA SER A 48 -59.11 -36.42 -3.41
C SER A 48 -59.79 -36.33 -2.04
N GLY A 49 -60.09 -35.11 -1.53
CA GLY A 49 -60.65 -34.86 -0.21
C GLY A 49 -59.66 -35.00 0.95
N ALA A 50 -58.39 -35.26 0.67
CA ALA A 50 -57.35 -35.45 1.68
C ALA A 50 -56.79 -34.14 2.27
N LEU A 51 -57.04 -33.01 1.59
CA LEU A 51 -56.75 -31.65 2.04
C LEU A 51 -57.96 -30.76 1.75
N THR A 52 -58.17 -29.72 2.55
CA THR A 52 -59.15 -28.68 2.21
C THR A 52 -58.54 -27.66 1.27
N ALA A 53 -59.39 -26.92 0.54
CA ALA A 53 -58.91 -25.79 -0.26
C ALA A 53 -58.25 -24.70 0.60
N GLY A 54 -58.69 -24.53 1.85
CA GLY A 54 -58.12 -23.59 2.82
C GLY A 54 -56.69 -23.96 3.20
N ASP A 55 -56.39 -25.25 3.37
CA ASP A 55 -55.04 -25.74 3.69
C ASP A 55 -54.05 -25.39 2.57
N LEU A 56 -54.46 -25.54 1.31
CA LEU A 56 -53.63 -25.21 0.15
C LEU A 56 -53.34 -23.70 0.08
N VAL A 57 -54.34 -22.86 0.35
CA VAL A 57 -54.17 -21.40 0.40
C VAL A 57 -53.23 -20.99 1.53
N ALA A 58 -53.36 -21.57 2.72
CA ALA A 58 -52.46 -21.31 3.85
C ALA A 58 -51.01 -21.69 3.51
N PHE A 59 -50.81 -22.83 2.83
CA PHE A 59 -49.48 -23.26 2.39
C PHE A 59 -48.83 -22.27 1.41
N ILE A 60 -49.60 -21.76 0.44
CA ILE A 60 -49.13 -20.73 -0.50
C ILE A 60 -48.78 -19.43 0.23
N MET A 61 -49.57 -19.02 1.22
CA MET A 61 -49.27 -17.83 2.03
C MET A 61 -47.95 -17.98 2.80
N TYR A 62 -47.72 -19.14 3.43
CA TYR A 62 -46.46 -19.39 4.13
C TYR A 62 -45.26 -19.48 3.18
N LEU A 63 -45.45 -19.96 1.95
CA LEU A 63 -44.39 -19.96 0.95
C LEU A 63 -43.91 -18.52 0.65
N PHE A 64 -44.83 -17.58 0.44
CA PHE A 64 -44.47 -16.18 0.18
C PHE A 64 -43.75 -15.53 1.36
N GLN A 65 -44.10 -15.90 2.60
CA GLN A 65 -43.41 -15.40 3.80
C GLN A 65 -41.96 -15.87 3.88
N ILE A 66 -41.61 -17.04 3.32
CA ILE A 66 -40.24 -17.56 3.30
C ILE A 66 -39.37 -16.88 2.23
N VAL A 67 -39.97 -16.40 1.13
CA VAL A 67 -39.21 -15.82 0.01
C VAL A 67 -38.41 -14.59 0.41
N MET A 68 -39.04 -13.64 1.12
CA MET A 68 -38.40 -12.40 1.55
C MET A 68 -37.16 -12.62 2.45
N PRO A 69 -37.25 -13.38 3.57
CA PRO A 69 -36.09 -13.63 4.44
C PRO A 69 -35.00 -14.44 3.74
N MET A 70 -35.33 -15.34 2.80
CA MET A 70 -34.32 -16.06 2.01
C MET A 70 -33.51 -15.11 1.11
N GLY A 71 -34.16 -14.11 0.52
CA GLY A 71 -33.49 -13.04 -0.21
C GLY A 71 -32.57 -12.20 0.69
N GLN A 72 -33.05 -11.83 1.88
CA GLN A 72 -32.26 -11.09 2.88
C GLN A 72 -31.04 -11.88 3.34
N LEU A 73 -31.18 -13.18 3.59
CA LEU A 73 -30.07 -14.04 4.01
C LEU A 73 -28.99 -14.13 2.93
N THR A 74 -29.40 -14.26 1.66
CA THR A 74 -28.47 -14.26 0.52
C THR A 74 -27.72 -12.94 0.42
N PHE A 75 -28.43 -11.82 0.51
CA PHE A 75 -27.80 -10.50 0.50
C PHE A 75 -26.84 -10.31 1.69
N PHE A 76 -27.26 -10.69 2.90
CA PHE A 76 -26.42 -10.65 4.09
C PHE A 76 -25.13 -11.45 3.88
N PHE A 77 -25.19 -12.66 3.32
CA PHE A 77 -23.99 -13.46 3.06
C PHE A 77 -23.02 -12.76 2.10
N THR A 78 -23.52 -12.09 1.06
CA THR A 78 -22.66 -11.30 0.16
C THR A 78 -22.04 -10.09 0.86
N GLN A 79 -22.79 -9.41 1.73
CA GLN A 79 -22.28 -8.28 2.51
C GLN A 79 -21.24 -8.73 3.54
N PHE A 80 -21.46 -9.88 4.17
CA PHE A 80 -20.53 -10.47 5.11
C PHE A 80 -19.17 -10.76 4.44
N GLN A 81 -19.18 -11.35 3.24
CA GLN A 81 -17.95 -11.56 2.46
C GLN A 81 -17.24 -10.25 2.08
N LYS A 82 -17.99 -9.18 1.79
CA LYS A 82 -17.40 -7.85 1.56
C LYS A 82 -16.73 -7.31 2.83
N ALA A 83 -17.37 -7.48 3.99
CA ALA A 83 -16.81 -7.09 5.28
C ALA A 83 -15.52 -7.85 5.63
N THR A 84 -15.48 -9.17 5.40
CA THR A 84 -14.27 -9.96 5.66
C THR A 84 -13.10 -9.53 4.78
N GLY A 85 -13.31 -9.32 3.48
CA GLY A 85 -12.26 -8.84 2.58
C GLY A 85 -11.77 -7.42 2.91
N ALA A 86 -12.66 -6.53 3.35
CA ALA A 86 -12.26 -5.19 3.80
C ALA A 86 -11.45 -5.23 5.12
N THR A 87 -11.78 -6.17 6.02
CA THR A 87 -11.14 -6.30 7.33
C THR A 87 -9.75 -6.95 7.23
N GLU A 88 -9.49 -7.76 6.19
CA GLU A 88 -8.17 -8.34 5.92
C GLU A 88 -7.06 -7.29 5.89
N ARG A 89 -7.32 -6.12 5.28
CA ARG A 89 -6.35 -5.02 5.23
C ARG A 89 -6.09 -4.42 6.62
N ILE A 90 -7.12 -4.29 7.44
CA ILE A 90 -7.00 -3.76 8.81
C ILE A 90 -6.12 -4.71 9.63
N ILE A 91 -6.39 -6.01 9.56
CA ILE A 91 -5.61 -7.04 10.25
C ILE A 91 -4.15 -6.99 9.79
N SER A 92 -3.89 -6.91 8.49
CA SER A 92 -2.51 -6.84 7.97
C SER A 92 -1.69 -5.65 8.49
N ILE A 93 -2.36 -4.55 8.86
CA ILE A 93 -1.69 -3.37 9.43
C ILE A 93 -1.45 -3.57 10.93
N LEU A 94 -2.40 -4.18 11.64
CA LEU A 94 -2.28 -4.49 13.07
C LEU A 94 -1.22 -5.55 13.36
N GLU A 95 -0.99 -6.48 12.43
CA GLU A 95 0.01 -7.54 12.50
C GLU A 95 1.41 -7.10 12.08
N MET A 96 1.59 -5.86 11.59
CA MET A 96 2.91 -5.36 11.23
C MET A 96 3.80 -5.25 12.47
N ASP A 97 5.03 -5.75 12.37
CA ASP A 97 6.02 -5.62 13.43
C ASP A 97 6.18 -4.14 13.82
N LYS A 98 6.07 -3.86 15.12
CA LYS A 98 6.27 -2.50 15.64
C LYS A 98 7.76 -2.21 15.67
N GLU A 99 8.12 -0.97 15.35
CA GLU A 99 9.47 -0.49 15.61
C GLU A 99 9.73 -0.54 17.12
N ASP A 100 10.83 -1.18 17.50
CA ASP A 100 11.24 -1.32 18.89
C ASP A 100 11.56 0.06 19.48
N ASN A 101 10.90 0.40 20.58
CA ASN A 101 11.09 1.64 21.32
C ASN A 101 11.49 1.37 22.78
N ASP A 102 11.79 0.12 23.13
CA ASP A 102 12.09 -0.32 24.51
C ASP A 102 13.55 -0.04 24.93
N SER A 103 14.21 0.94 24.30
CA SER A 103 15.45 1.46 24.89
C SER A 103 15.10 2.28 26.14
N GLU A 104 15.08 1.61 27.30
CA GLU A 104 15.02 2.26 28.62
C GLU A 104 16.22 3.19 28.87
N GLN A 105 17.23 3.16 27.99
CA GLN A 105 18.36 4.08 28.02
C GLN A 105 17.97 5.46 27.52
N LYS A 106 17.56 6.32 28.46
CA LYS A 106 17.53 7.76 28.23
C LYS A 106 18.94 8.24 27.87
N VAL A 107 19.10 8.75 26.65
CA VAL A 107 20.35 9.36 26.18
C VAL A 107 20.71 10.52 27.12
N GLN A 108 21.79 10.37 27.89
CA GLN A 108 22.23 11.38 28.87
C GLN A 108 23.07 12.48 28.22
N ASN A 109 23.77 12.17 27.12
CA ASN A 109 24.68 13.08 26.42
C ASN A 109 24.37 13.11 24.92
N VAL A 110 23.87 14.25 24.45
CA VAL A 110 23.48 14.45 23.04
C VAL A 110 24.66 14.93 22.17
N ASN A 111 25.76 15.36 22.79
CA ASN A 111 26.92 15.92 22.08
C ASN A 111 28.00 14.85 21.79
N GLN A 112 27.59 13.72 21.22
CA GLN A 112 28.48 12.62 20.86
C GLN A 112 28.69 12.56 19.35
N SER A 113 29.82 12.01 18.92
CA SER A 113 30.08 11.74 17.51
C SER A 113 29.16 10.64 17.00
N ILE A 114 28.58 10.83 15.82
CA ILE A 114 27.79 9.80 15.13
C ILE A 114 28.78 8.99 14.29
N THR A 115 28.83 7.67 14.49
CA THR A 115 29.67 6.78 13.66
C THR A 115 28.79 5.78 12.95
N VAL A 116 29.08 5.59 11.67
CA VAL A 116 28.48 4.59 10.79
C VAL A 116 29.60 3.66 10.38
N ASP A 117 29.41 2.36 10.62
CA ASP A 117 30.41 1.32 10.32
C ASP A 117 29.83 0.29 9.35
N HIS A 118 30.44 0.17 8.17
CA HIS A 118 30.14 -0.85 7.16
C HIS A 118 28.65 -0.94 6.79
N LEU A 119 27.95 0.20 6.75
CA LEU A 119 26.52 0.25 6.53
C LEU A 119 26.18 -0.07 5.07
N SER A 120 25.34 -1.08 4.88
CA SER A 120 24.72 -1.40 3.60
C SER A 120 23.20 -1.34 3.74
N PHE A 121 22.54 -0.76 2.75
CA PHE A 121 21.09 -0.57 2.78
C PHE A 121 20.48 -0.78 1.40
N SER A 122 19.35 -1.49 1.35
CA SER A 122 18.52 -1.66 0.16
C SER A 122 17.07 -1.38 0.51
N TYR A 123 16.32 -0.85 -0.47
CA TYR A 123 14.86 -0.85 -0.40
C TYR A 123 14.33 -2.23 -0.81
N LYS A 124 13.00 -2.40 -0.79
CA LYS A 124 12.31 -3.66 -1.13
C LYS A 124 12.69 -4.28 -2.49
N ASN A 125 13.27 -3.52 -3.42
CA ASN A 125 13.63 -3.98 -4.77
C ASN A 125 15.00 -4.67 -4.86
N GLY A 126 15.69 -4.92 -3.74
CA GLY A 126 16.89 -5.78 -3.69
C GLY A 126 18.18 -5.15 -4.24
N GLU A 127 18.11 -4.00 -4.91
CA GLU A 127 19.32 -3.24 -5.26
C GLU A 127 19.84 -2.47 -4.04
N ASN A 128 21.10 -2.73 -3.67
CA ASN A 128 21.79 -1.99 -2.62
C ASN A 128 21.97 -0.52 -3.04
N VAL A 129 21.31 0.37 -2.29
CA VAL A 129 21.42 1.82 -2.42
C VAL A 129 22.64 2.34 -1.68
N LEU A 130 22.91 1.82 -0.48
CA LEU A 130 24.15 2.07 0.26
C LEU A 130 24.96 0.77 0.29
N LYS A 131 26.26 0.87 0.04
CA LYS A 131 27.16 -0.26 -0.14
C LYS A 131 28.41 -0.06 0.71
N ASP A 132 28.40 -0.65 1.90
CA ASP A 132 29.56 -0.72 2.77
C ASP A 132 30.16 0.67 3.07
N ILE A 133 29.33 1.58 3.57
CA ILE A 133 29.77 2.94 3.90
C ILE A 133 30.19 3.03 5.36
N SER A 134 31.34 3.66 5.59
CA SER A 134 31.83 3.97 6.94
C SER A 134 32.22 5.44 7.01
N PHE A 135 31.71 6.15 8.00
CA PHE A 135 32.07 7.55 8.26
C PHE A 135 31.70 7.95 9.69
N SER A 136 32.35 9.00 10.18
CA SER A 136 32.05 9.59 11.48
C SER A 136 31.72 11.08 11.29
N VAL A 137 30.77 11.57 12.06
CA VAL A 137 30.38 12.98 12.16
C VAL A 137 30.70 13.44 13.57
N GLU A 138 31.58 14.43 13.67
CA GLU A 138 32.00 14.99 14.96
C GLU A 138 30.97 15.98 15.51
N PRO A 139 30.80 16.05 16.85
CA PRO A 139 29.91 17.02 17.47
C PRO A 139 30.41 18.45 17.23
N GLY A 140 29.49 19.35 16.88
CA GLY A 140 29.78 20.78 16.66
C GLY A 140 30.43 21.12 15.32
N LYS A 141 30.75 20.13 14.49
CA LYS A 141 31.23 20.32 13.11
C LYS A 141 30.09 20.18 12.10
N VAL A 142 30.19 20.92 11.00
CA VAL A 142 29.27 20.80 9.86
C VAL A 142 29.82 19.74 8.91
N THR A 143 29.16 18.57 8.85
CA THR A 143 29.45 17.55 7.82
C THR A 143 28.41 17.62 6.70
N ALA A 144 28.87 17.88 5.48
CA ALA A 144 28.04 17.91 4.28
C ALA A 144 28.13 16.61 3.50
N ILE A 145 27.00 16.13 2.97
CA ILE A 145 26.93 14.95 2.11
C ILE A 145 26.54 15.38 0.69
N VAL A 146 27.42 15.16 -0.28
CA VAL A 146 27.23 15.60 -1.67
C VAL A 146 27.52 14.52 -2.68
N GLY A 147 27.02 14.69 -3.91
CA GLY A 147 27.06 13.66 -4.95
C GLY A 147 26.05 13.94 -6.06
N PRO A 148 26.09 13.19 -7.17
CA PRO A 148 25.13 13.32 -8.27
C PRO A 148 23.71 12.85 -7.86
N SER A 149 22.72 13.06 -8.74
CA SER A 149 21.37 12.52 -8.53
C SER A 149 21.39 10.99 -8.47
N GLY A 150 20.58 10.39 -7.58
CA GLY A 150 20.50 8.93 -7.43
C GLY A 150 21.67 8.26 -6.68
N SER A 151 22.59 9.02 -6.08
CA SER A 151 23.76 8.49 -5.35
C SER A 151 23.47 7.93 -3.95
N GLY A 152 22.21 7.99 -3.47
CA GLY A 152 21.81 7.51 -2.14
C GLY A 152 21.76 8.59 -1.03
N ARG A 153 22.02 9.85 -1.36
CA ARG A 153 22.07 10.97 -0.40
C ARG A 153 20.80 11.19 0.43
N THR A 154 19.61 11.00 -0.14
CA THR A 154 18.34 11.19 0.59
C THR A 154 18.04 10.04 1.57
N THR A 155 18.65 8.87 1.35
CA THR A 155 18.56 7.72 2.26
C THR A 155 19.37 7.96 3.54
N LEU A 156 20.40 8.80 3.48
CA LEU A 156 21.24 9.24 4.60
C LEU A 156 20.88 10.71 4.93
N VAL A 157 19.85 10.92 5.75
CA VAL A 157 19.24 12.23 6.07
C VAL A 157 20.23 13.43 6.06
N ILE A 158 19.92 14.47 5.28
CA ILE A 158 20.72 15.72 5.19
C ILE A 158 20.08 16.81 6.05
N ALA A 159 20.84 17.38 6.98
CA ALA A 159 20.50 18.66 7.62
C ALA A 159 21.28 19.82 6.96
N HIS A 160 20.50 20.76 6.40
CA HIS A 160 20.81 22.15 6.01
C HIS A 160 21.54 22.51 4.69
N ARG A 161 21.24 23.76 4.28
CA ARG A 161 21.15 24.36 2.93
C ARG A 161 22.44 24.26 2.10
N LEU A 162 22.32 24.13 0.78
CA LEU A 162 23.44 24.04 -0.17
C LEU A 162 24.49 25.17 -0.05
N SER A 163 24.11 26.34 0.49
CA SER A 163 25.03 27.45 0.78
C SER A 163 26.04 27.16 1.90
N THR A 164 25.82 26.15 2.75
CA THR A 164 26.72 25.77 3.87
C THR A 164 27.66 24.61 3.53
N VAL A 165 27.61 24.08 2.30
CA VAL A 165 28.45 22.95 1.90
C VAL A 165 29.89 23.37 1.62
N ILE A 166 30.10 24.57 1.08
CA ILE A 166 31.45 25.08 0.78
C ILE A 166 32.20 25.35 2.10
N ASP A 167 31.50 25.87 3.10
CA ASP A 167 32.03 26.19 4.43
C ASP A 167 31.92 25.00 5.42
N ALA A 168 31.66 23.78 4.92
CA ALA A 168 31.54 22.61 5.78
C ALA A 168 32.93 22.19 6.29
N ASP A 169 33.02 21.88 7.59
CA ASP A 169 34.23 21.33 8.19
C ASP A 169 34.62 19.98 7.57
N GLN A 170 33.64 19.22 7.07
CA GLN A 170 33.85 17.96 6.37
C GLN A 170 32.83 17.78 5.25
N ILE A 171 33.26 17.28 4.10
CA ILE A 171 32.43 16.93 2.96
C ILE A 171 32.63 15.45 2.65
N LEU A 172 31.54 14.68 2.60
CA LEU A 172 31.50 13.30 2.15
C LEU A 172 30.92 13.24 0.75
N PHE A 173 31.73 12.79 -0.22
CA PHE A 173 31.30 12.63 -1.61
C PHE A 173 30.80 11.21 -1.87
N PHE A 174 29.54 11.10 -2.30
CA PHE A 174 28.85 9.85 -2.57
C PHE A 174 28.75 9.56 -4.07
N GLU A 175 29.16 8.36 -4.46
CA GLU A 175 29.01 7.84 -5.82
C GLU A 175 28.50 6.40 -5.78
N LYS A 176 27.40 6.13 -6.50
CA LYS A 176 26.85 4.77 -6.69
C LYS A 176 26.68 3.96 -5.40
N GLY A 177 26.30 4.64 -4.31
CA GLY A 177 26.08 4.05 -2.99
C GLY A 177 27.32 3.89 -2.12
N LYS A 178 28.47 4.43 -2.53
CA LYS A 178 29.73 4.41 -1.77
C LYS A 178 30.22 5.82 -1.47
N ILE A 179 31.01 5.96 -0.42
CA ILE A 179 31.79 7.17 -0.17
C ILE A 179 33.10 7.05 -0.94
N THR A 180 33.35 7.98 -1.87
CA THR A 180 34.55 8.00 -2.71
C THR A 180 35.53 9.12 -2.36
N GLY A 181 35.07 10.13 -1.60
CA GLY A 181 35.90 11.21 -1.08
C GLY A 181 35.43 11.69 0.28
N SER A 182 36.38 12.10 1.13
CA SER A 182 36.15 12.75 2.42
C SER A 182 37.21 13.83 2.64
N GLY A 183 36.81 15.03 3.06
CA GLY A 183 37.72 16.13 3.35
C GLY A 183 37.05 17.49 3.23
N THR A 184 37.83 18.57 3.23
CA THR A 184 37.32 19.93 2.99
C THR A 184 37.07 20.19 1.51
N HIS A 185 36.41 21.31 1.17
CA HIS A 185 36.20 21.70 -0.22
C HIS A 185 37.52 21.80 -1.00
N GLU A 186 38.53 22.47 -0.43
CA GLU A 186 39.83 22.67 -1.08
C GLU A 186 40.57 21.35 -1.33
N GLU A 187 40.55 20.45 -0.33
CA GLU A 187 41.14 19.12 -0.44
C GLU A 187 40.47 18.30 -1.54
N LEU A 188 39.13 18.26 -1.58
CA LEU A 188 38.39 17.48 -2.57
C LEU A 188 38.51 18.04 -3.98
N ILE A 189 38.61 19.36 -4.15
CA ILE A 189 38.93 19.96 -5.45
C ILE A 189 40.26 19.43 -5.95
N GLN A 190 41.30 19.37 -5.11
CA GLN A 190 42.63 18.93 -5.52
C GLN A 190 42.72 17.40 -5.71
N THR A 191 42.09 16.63 -4.84
CA THR A 191 42.29 15.18 -4.75
C THR A 191 41.24 14.34 -5.50
N HIS A 192 40.03 14.86 -5.72
CA HIS A 192 38.90 14.09 -6.23
C HIS A 192 38.35 14.65 -7.54
N SER A 193 38.67 14.00 -8.66
CA SER A 193 38.32 14.44 -10.02
C SER A 193 36.82 14.64 -10.23
N LEU A 194 35.98 13.69 -9.81
CA LEU A 194 34.53 13.77 -10.01
C LEU A 194 33.87 14.86 -9.15
N TYR A 195 34.40 15.11 -7.94
CA TYR A 195 33.95 16.22 -7.11
C TYR A 195 34.28 17.56 -7.77
N ARG A 196 35.49 17.69 -8.33
CA ARG A 196 35.91 18.89 -9.08
C ARG A 196 34.98 19.19 -10.25
N GLU A 197 34.62 18.18 -11.03
CA GLU A 197 33.66 18.33 -12.13
C GLU A 197 32.28 18.77 -11.61
N PHE A 198 31.78 18.12 -10.56
CA PHE A 198 30.50 18.44 -9.93
C PHE A 198 30.45 19.88 -9.38
N ALA A 199 31.49 20.30 -8.67
CA ALA A 199 31.62 21.65 -8.12
C ALA A 199 31.67 22.71 -9.23
N THR A 200 32.42 22.44 -10.31
CA THR A 200 32.52 23.33 -11.47
C THR A 200 31.17 23.53 -12.15
N GLN A 201 30.37 22.46 -12.30
CA GLN A 201 29.04 22.52 -12.89
C GLN A 201 28.04 23.31 -12.03
N GLN A 202 28.08 23.16 -10.70
CA GLN A 202 27.18 23.91 -9.80
C GLN A 202 27.58 25.38 -9.64
N LEU A 203 28.88 25.69 -9.61
CA LEU A 203 29.36 27.07 -9.50
C LEU A 203 29.16 27.87 -10.79
N ARG A 204 29.25 27.24 -11.97
CA ARG A 204 28.91 27.88 -13.26
C ARG A 204 27.43 28.28 -13.36
N MET A 205 26.53 27.60 -12.65
CA MET A 205 25.11 28.01 -12.59
C MET A 205 24.86 29.26 -11.73
N ARG A 206 25.90 29.84 -11.10
CA ARG A 206 25.81 31.01 -10.22
C ARG A 206 26.40 32.30 -10.82
N GLU A 207 26.98 32.26 -12.02
CA GLU A 207 27.34 33.51 -12.72
C GLU A 207 26.08 34.11 -13.35
N PRO A 208 25.68 35.34 -12.97
CA PRO A 208 24.61 36.04 -13.66
C PRO A 208 25.10 36.38 -15.08
N VAL A 209 24.24 36.10 -16.06
CA VAL A 209 24.38 36.61 -17.44
C VAL A 209 24.40 38.14 -17.41
#